data_AF-A0A9X3IBA5-F1
#
_entry.id   AF-A0A9X3IBA5-F1
#
_cell.length_a   1.000
_cell.length_b   1.000
_cell.length_c   1.000
_cell.angle_alpha   90.00
_cell.angle_beta   90.00
_cell.angle_gamma   90.00
#
_symmetry.space_group_name_H-M   'P 1'
#
loop_
_entity.id
_entity.type
_entity.pdbx_description
1 polymer ?
#
loop_
_entity_poly.entity_id
_entity_poly.type
_entity_poly.pdbx_seq_one_letter_code
_entity_poly.pdbx_strand_id
1 'polypeptide(L)'
;MKKYAIKIVICTALCAFIIFMCFCWGYKIPQKDKHEEWPEYPNHSNKDLVIQLDKKEILNLTTIPKSDLLLIYYKNPDSANNTYGVLSRKGKLVIDLGYYTTIYIDEYHNRLIAENSTSHDSSIFAAYDTKTFKRIPTRYRNVKIDQSFDTYLKTERRVKTDSKGDKHTQIDLKSGEAKALFKEKYIKLANILNGLHELYPFDDDQRDGYRNSSYVKTDRSGVIYKFDYSDKESIEMLCKNFFNDVFRDDQSKPTNANHISTPDSSIIVANTFDPGFGIFTRGTAGSGGGNGPLLDPKFEQTYLDYYQLRLHQLKTFFKQDNRKDHTAVYSVELNEPKGDNDTLVFLTESRLYYLYKVNKKK
;
A
#
# COMPACT_ATOMS: atom_id res chain seq x y z
N MET A 1 -14.77 -1.61 70.84
CA MET A 1 -13.84 -0.72 70.10
C MET A 1 -12.73 -1.48 69.36
N LYS A 2 -11.94 -2.36 69.99
CA LYS A 2 -10.82 -3.08 69.33
C LYS A 2 -11.19 -3.91 68.07
N LYS A 3 -12.34 -4.59 68.04
CA LYS A 3 -12.79 -5.38 66.87
C LYS A 3 -13.11 -4.53 65.62
N TYR A 4 -13.60 -3.30 65.82
CA TYR A 4 -13.88 -2.37 64.71
C TYR A 4 -12.58 -1.78 64.16
N ALA A 5 -11.61 -1.48 65.03
CA ALA A 5 -10.28 -1.04 64.61
C ALA A 5 -9.57 -2.08 63.71
N ILE A 6 -9.65 -3.36 64.06
CA ILE A 6 -9.07 -4.44 63.24
C ILE A 6 -9.76 -4.54 61.87
N LYS A 7 -11.09 -4.45 61.81
CA LYS A 7 -11.84 -4.46 60.53
C LYS A 7 -11.49 -3.27 59.64
N ILE A 8 -11.33 -2.09 60.24
CA ILE A 8 -10.92 -0.88 59.52
C ILE A 8 -9.51 -1.06 58.95
N VAL A 9 -8.55 -1.54 59.75
CA VAL A 9 -7.17 -1.79 59.28
C VAL A 9 -7.14 -2.79 58.11
N ILE A 10 -7.91 -3.89 58.20
CA ILE A 10 -8.00 -4.88 57.12
C ILE A 10 -8.62 -4.26 55.86
N CYS A 11 -9.71 -3.50 55.97
CA CYS A 11 -10.32 -2.83 54.82
C CYS A 11 -9.35 -1.83 54.18
N THR A 12 -8.65 -1.03 54.98
CA THR A 12 -7.66 -0.07 54.48
C THR A 12 -6.50 -0.78 53.77
N ALA A 13 -5.98 -1.88 54.33
CA ALA A 13 -4.92 -2.66 53.71
C ALA A 13 -5.38 -3.28 52.37
N LEU A 14 -6.62 -3.78 52.31
CA LEU A 14 -7.20 -4.33 51.09
C LEU A 14 -7.36 -3.25 50.02
N CYS A 15 -7.86 -2.07 50.38
CA CYS A 15 -7.97 -0.92 49.47
C CYS A 15 -6.60 -0.47 48.95
N ALA A 16 -5.59 -0.37 49.83
CA ALA A 16 -4.23 0.01 49.43
C ALA A 16 -3.60 -1.02 48.48
N PHE A 17 -3.84 -2.32 48.74
CA PHE A 17 -3.39 -3.40 47.87
C PHE A 17 -4.06 -3.33 46.49
N ILE A 18 -5.37 -3.09 46.42
CA ILE A 18 -6.10 -2.93 45.15
C ILE A 18 -5.56 -1.73 44.36
N ILE A 19 -5.37 -0.58 45.02
CA ILE A 19 -4.80 0.62 44.39
C ILE A 19 -3.40 0.32 43.84
N PHE A 20 -2.54 -0.32 44.63
CA PHE A 20 -1.20 -0.73 44.20
C PHE A 20 -1.25 -1.66 42.97
N MET A 21 -2.12 -2.67 42.98
CA MET A 21 -2.33 -3.57 41.85
C MET A 21 -2.77 -2.83 40.59
N CYS A 22 -3.67 -1.85 40.70
CA CYS A 22 -4.07 -1.02 39.56
C CYS A 22 -2.86 -0.29 38.93
N PHE A 23 -2.01 0.33 39.74
CA PHE A 23 -0.79 0.99 39.26
C PHE A 23 0.22 0.00 38.65
N CYS A 24 0.39 -1.18 39.26
CA CYS A 24 1.23 -2.24 38.69
C CYS A 24 0.69 -2.77 37.35
N TRP A 25 -0.63 -2.73 37.13
CA TRP A 25 -1.28 -3.05 35.86
C TRP A 25 -1.31 -1.89 34.86
N GLY A 26 -0.60 -0.80 35.14
CA GLY A 26 -0.41 0.31 34.19
C GLY A 26 -1.43 1.44 34.33
N TYR A 27 -2.30 1.43 35.34
CA TYR A 27 -3.16 2.57 35.66
C TYR A 27 -2.30 3.81 35.93
N LYS A 28 -2.68 4.93 35.31
CA LYS A 28 -2.09 6.24 35.52
C LYS A 28 -3.19 7.24 35.85
N ILE A 29 -2.88 8.21 36.70
CA ILE A 29 -3.86 9.19 37.18
C ILE A 29 -4.25 10.13 36.03
N PRO A 30 -5.56 10.33 35.76
CA PRO A 30 -6.01 11.31 34.80
C PRO A 30 -5.53 12.72 35.17
N GLN A 31 -5.01 13.42 34.19
CA GLN A 31 -4.52 14.78 34.29
C GLN A 31 -5.55 15.72 33.69
N LYS A 32 -5.59 16.96 34.18
CA LYS A 32 -6.37 18.02 33.55
C LYS A 32 -5.72 18.39 32.21
N ASP A 33 -6.54 18.55 31.18
CA ASP A 33 -6.13 19.14 29.91
C ASP A 33 -5.54 20.55 30.14
N LYS A 34 -4.31 20.74 29.67
CA LYS A 34 -3.58 22.01 29.81
C LYS A 34 -3.98 23.00 28.71
N HIS A 35 -4.52 22.51 27.60
CA HIS A 35 -4.90 23.26 26.41
C HIS A 35 -6.39 23.05 26.11
N GLU A 36 -7.24 23.29 27.10
CA GLU A 36 -8.70 23.09 27.02
C GLU A 36 -9.30 23.84 25.82
N GLU A 37 -8.73 24.98 25.46
CA GLU A 37 -9.11 25.84 24.32
C GLU A 37 -8.65 25.37 22.94
N TRP A 38 -7.69 24.44 22.85
CA TRP A 38 -7.30 23.88 21.55
C TRP A 38 -8.43 23.02 21.02
N PRO A 39 -8.88 23.23 19.77
CA PRO A 39 -9.97 22.45 19.22
C PRO A 39 -9.49 21.05 18.79
N GLU A 40 -10.43 20.15 18.57
CA GLU A 40 -10.15 18.83 18.01
C GLU A 40 -10.00 18.87 16.48
N TYR A 41 -9.13 18.03 15.94
CA TYR A 41 -8.96 17.88 14.48
C TYR A 41 -10.30 17.54 13.78
N PRO A 42 -10.58 18.09 12.58
CA PRO A 42 -9.76 18.98 11.74
C PRO A 42 -9.88 20.47 12.08
N ASN A 43 -10.57 20.83 13.15
CA ASN A 43 -10.60 22.22 13.61
C ASN A 43 -9.24 22.59 14.21
N HIS A 44 -8.95 23.90 14.24
CA HIS A 44 -7.60 24.37 14.54
C HIS A 44 -7.63 25.77 15.19
N SER A 45 -6.63 26.10 16.01
CA SER A 45 -6.64 27.32 16.83
C SER A 45 -6.36 28.63 16.07
N ASN A 46 -5.69 28.58 14.91
CA ASN A 46 -5.33 29.78 14.14
C ASN A 46 -6.43 30.18 13.15
N LYS A 47 -7.00 31.38 13.32
CA LYS A 47 -8.09 31.92 12.48
C LYS A 47 -7.64 32.35 11.07
N ASP A 48 -6.35 32.56 10.85
CA ASP A 48 -5.81 32.94 9.53
C ASP A 48 -5.58 31.73 8.62
N LEU A 49 -5.68 30.52 9.17
CA LEU A 49 -5.51 29.26 8.44
C LEU A 49 -6.85 28.57 8.22
N VAL A 50 -6.88 27.67 7.26
CA VAL A 50 -8.00 26.76 6.96
C VAL A 50 -7.42 25.38 6.71
N ILE A 51 -7.95 24.37 7.40
CA ILE A 51 -7.77 22.96 7.05
C ILE A 51 -9.02 22.48 6.30
N GLN A 52 -8.87 22.15 5.03
CA GLN A 52 -9.95 21.67 4.18
C GLN A 52 -9.74 20.21 3.81
N LEU A 53 -10.77 19.38 4.03
CA LEU A 53 -10.84 17.99 3.58
C LEU A 53 -11.29 17.91 2.10
N ASP A 54 -10.59 17.14 1.28
CA ASP A 54 -11.05 16.67 -0.03
C ASP A 54 -12.00 15.48 0.16
N LYS A 55 -12.94 15.30 -0.76
CA LYS A 55 -13.86 14.14 -0.73
C LYS A 55 -13.18 12.83 -1.13
N LYS A 56 -12.00 12.88 -1.77
CA LYS A 56 -11.28 11.69 -2.23
C LYS A 56 -10.57 11.01 -1.08
N GLU A 57 -10.69 9.69 -1.06
CA GLU A 57 -9.96 8.81 -0.16
C GLU A 57 -8.86 8.08 -0.96
N ILE A 58 -7.60 8.43 -0.74
CA ILE A 58 -6.41 7.85 -1.38
C ILE A 58 -5.88 6.70 -0.53
N LEU A 59 -6.13 5.48 -0.99
CA LEU A 59 -5.77 4.25 -0.29
C LEU A 59 -4.30 3.88 -0.47
N ASN A 60 -3.75 4.16 -1.65
CA ASN A 60 -2.33 3.97 -1.93
C ASN A 60 -1.80 5.02 -2.90
N LEU A 61 -0.49 5.27 -2.87
CA LEU A 61 0.21 6.13 -3.81
C LEU A 61 1.64 5.65 -4.06
N THR A 62 2.19 5.99 -5.22
CA THR A 62 3.63 5.86 -5.53
C THR A 62 4.06 7.01 -6.42
N THR A 63 5.36 7.26 -6.50
CA THR A 63 5.90 8.22 -7.45
C THR A 63 5.90 7.66 -8.86
N ILE A 64 5.78 8.57 -9.83
CA ILE A 64 5.99 8.24 -11.23
C ILE A 64 7.42 8.65 -11.59
N PRO A 65 8.27 7.75 -12.14
CA PRO A 65 9.66 8.06 -12.47
C PRO A 65 9.80 9.28 -13.36
N LYS A 66 10.73 10.16 -12.99
CA LYS A 66 11.00 11.44 -13.68
C LYS A 66 9.77 12.34 -13.83
N SER A 67 8.81 12.25 -12.90
CA SER A 67 7.60 13.04 -12.88
C SER A 67 7.40 13.72 -11.53
N ASP A 68 6.80 14.91 -11.54
CA ASP A 68 6.27 15.56 -10.34
C ASP A 68 4.85 15.08 -10.00
N LEU A 69 4.39 14.02 -10.66
CA LEU A 69 3.08 13.43 -10.45
C LEU A 69 3.19 12.15 -9.61
N LEU A 70 2.07 11.82 -8.96
CA LEU A 70 1.90 10.65 -8.13
C LEU A 70 0.86 9.75 -8.80
N LEU A 71 1.15 8.46 -8.87
CA LEU A 71 0.14 7.46 -9.19
C LEU A 71 -0.60 7.14 -7.90
N ILE A 72 -1.92 7.10 -7.95
CA ILE A 72 -2.78 6.88 -6.79
C ILE A 72 -3.79 5.77 -7.05
N TYR A 73 -4.14 5.06 -5.99
CA TYR A 73 -5.32 4.21 -5.93
C TYR A 73 -6.30 4.83 -4.94
N TYR A 74 -7.50 5.18 -5.40
CA TYR A 74 -8.41 6.00 -4.63
C TYR A 74 -9.87 5.61 -4.81
N LYS A 75 -10.68 5.90 -3.78
CA LYS A 75 -12.13 5.80 -3.84
C LYS A 75 -12.68 7.06 -4.51
N ASN A 76 -13.16 6.90 -5.74
CA ASN A 76 -13.83 7.98 -6.44
C ASN A 76 -15.21 8.22 -5.79
N PRO A 77 -15.51 9.44 -5.30
CA PRO A 77 -16.78 9.72 -4.62
C PRO A 77 -18.02 9.53 -5.54
N ASP A 78 -17.82 9.54 -6.85
CA ASP A 78 -18.87 9.40 -7.86
C ASP A 78 -18.97 7.95 -8.41
N SER A 79 -18.21 6.99 -7.85
CA SER A 79 -18.19 5.58 -8.27
C SER A 79 -18.27 4.65 -7.06
N ALA A 80 -18.88 3.47 -7.24
CA ALA A 80 -18.86 2.42 -6.23
C ALA A 80 -17.51 1.69 -6.13
N ASN A 81 -16.67 1.81 -7.17
CA ASN A 81 -15.40 1.10 -7.28
C ASN A 81 -14.21 2.03 -7.02
N ASN A 82 -13.18 1.49 -6.39
CA ASN A 82 -11.87 2.13 -6.34
C ASN A 82 -11.25 2.15 -7.74
N THR A 83 -10.41 3.14 -8.00
CA THR A 83 -9.83 3.37 -9.32
C THR A 83 -8.41 3.92 -9.21
N TYR A 84 -7.64 3.72 -10.29
CA TYR A 84 -6.33 4.30 -10.44
C TYR A 84 -6.43 5.70 -11.04
N GLY A 85 -5.62 6.61 -10.55
CA GLY A 85 -5.53 7.96 -11.08
C GLY A 85 -4.13 8.51 -10.97
N VAL A 86 -3.89 9.63 -11.64
CA VAL A 86 -2.65 10.37 -11.49
C VAL A 86 -2.94 11.73 -10.87
N LEU A 87 -2.30 11.98 -9.74
CA LEU A 87 -2.46 13.13 -8.89
C LEU A 87 -1.23 14.03 -9.01
N SER A 88 -1.43 15.34 -9.09
CA SER A 88 -0.34 16.28 -8.88
C SER A 88 0.04 16.36 -7.40
N ARG A 89 1.27 16.79 -7.10
CA ARG A 89 1.72 17.13 -5.74
C ARG A 89 0.87 18.22 -5.05
N LYS A 90 0.02 18.91 -5.82
CA LYS A 90 -0.97 19.89 -5.34
C LYS A 90 -2.34 19.28 -5.04
N GLY A 91 -2.50 17.97 -5.07
CA GLY A 91 -3.78 17.28 -4.79
C GLY A 91 -4.81 17.35 -5.93
N LYS A 92 -4.45 17.92 -7.09
CA LYS A 92 -5.33 17.93 -8.27
C LYS A 92 -5.19 16.63 -9.05
N LEU A 93 -6.31 15.96 -9.32
CA LEU A 93 -6.39 14.82 -10.24
C LEU A 93 -6.13 15.30 -11.68
N VAL A 94 -5.16 14.67 -12.34
CA VAL A 94 -4.73 14.99 -13.71
C VAL A 94 -5.44 14.08 -14.71
N ILE A 95 -5.47 12.76 -14.43
CA ILE A 95 -6.22 11.76 -15.20
C ILE A 95 -6.84 10.75 -14.25
N ASP A 96 -8.07 10.34 -14.56
CA ASP A 96 -8.70 9.15 -14.02
C ASP A 96 -8.50 8.01 -15.04
N LEU A 97 -7.87 6.92 -14.62
CA LEU A 97 -7.54 5.78 -15.49
C LEU A 97 -8.63 4.71 -15.48
N GLY A 98 -9.66 4.86 -14.63
CA GLY A 98 -10.79 3.96 -14.55
C GLY A 98 -10.54 2.73 -13.67
N TYR A 99 -11.55 1.87 -13.63
CA TYR A 99 -11.56 0.62 -12.89
C TYR A 99 -11.12 -0.56 -13.79
N TYR A 100 -10.82 -1.73 -13.22
CA TYR A 100 -10.32 -2.93 -13.93
C TYR A 100 -9.09 -2.68 -14.80
N THR A 101 -8.23 -1.75 -14.37
CA THR A 101 -7.02 -1.38 -15.10
C THR A 101 -5.80 -1.81 -14.29
N THR A 102 -4.91 -2.58 -14.89
CA THR A 102 -3.60 -2.85 -14.27
C THR A 102 -2.63 -1.75 -14.69
N ILE A 103 -1.97 -1.12 -13.74
CA ILE A 103 -1.01 -0.06 -14.04
C ILE A 103 0.40 -0.59 -13.94
N TYR A 104 1.24 -0.26 -14.92
CA TYR A 104 2.65 -0.56 -14.96
C TYR A 104 3.49 0.71 -15.07
N ILE A 105 4.57 0.76 -14.31
CA ILE A 105 5.60 1.80 -14.37
C ILE A 105 6.75 1.28 -15.23
N ASP A 106 7.10 2.03 -16.27
CA ASP A 106 8.25 1.79 -17.15
C ASP A 106 9.32 2.84 -16.88
N GLU A 107 10.23 2.55 -15.95
CA GLU A 107 11.34 3.45 -15.61
C GLU A 107 12.33 3.63 -16.78
N TYR A 108 12.49 2.58 -17.60
CA TYR A 108 13.49 2.56 -18.67
C TYR A 108 13.14 3.59 -19.75
N HIS A 109 11.88 3.63 -20.15
CA HIS A 109 11.39 4.60 -21.14
C HIS A 109 10.71 5.84 -20.54
N ASN A 110 10.53 5.89 -19.21
CA ASN A 110 9.81 6.95 -18.50
C ASN A 110 8.35 7.04 -18.98
N ARG A 111 7.63 5.93 -18.83
CA ARG A 111 6.23 5.82 -19.23
C ARG A 111 5.37 5.24 -18.11
N LEU A 112 4.13 5.70 -18.03
CA LEU A 112 3.07 5.01 -17.30
C LEU A 112 2.25 4.22 -18.30
N ILE A 113 2.00 2.95 -18.03
CA ILE A 113 1.27 2.05 -18.92
C ILE A 113 0.01 1.57 -18.17
N ALA A 114 -1.14 1.72 -18.79
CA ALA A 114 -2.42 1.24 -18.29
C ALA A 114 -2.91 0.09 -19.16
N GLU A 115 -3.08 -1.09 -18.57
CA GLU A 115 -3.69 -2.27 -19.19
C GLU A 115 -5.15 -2.35 -18.82
N ASN A 116 -6.05 -2.19 -19.79
CA ASN A 116 -7.47 -2.39 -19.56
C ASN A 116 -7.85 -3.86 -19.80
N SER A 117 -8.19 -4.56 -18.71
CA SER A 117 -8.52 -5.99 -18.72
C SER A 117 -9.83 -6.35 -19.45
N THR A 118 -10.63 -5.35 -19.86
CA THR A 118 -11.92 -5.57 -20.55
C THR A 118 -11.81 -5.71 -22.07
N SER A 119 -10.63 -5.47 -22.67
CA SER A 119 -10.46 -5.54 -24.13
C SER A 119 -9.60 -6.73 -24.55
N HIS A 120 -10.09 -7.55 -25.48
CA HIS A 120 -9.34 -8.66 -26.10
C HIS A 120 -8.55 -8.23 -27.35
N ASP A 121 -8.32 -6.93 -27.53
CA ASP A 121 -7.83 -6.33 -28.77
C ASP A 121 -6.60 -5.44 -28.53
N SER A 122 -5.94 -5.04 -29.60
CA SER A 122 -4.70 -4.25 -29.61
C SER A 122 -4.73 -2.89 -28.91
N SER A 123 -5.88 -2.49 -28.39
CA SER A 123 -6.12 -1.36 -27.49
C SER A 123 -5.88 -1.65 -26.00
N ILE A 124 -5.46 -2.87 -25.62
CA ILE A 124 -5.25 -3.29 -24.22
C ILE A 124 -4.36 -2.31 -23.45
N PHE A 125 -3.30 -1.78 -24.06
CA PHE A 125 -2.33 -0.91 -23.38
C PHE A 125 -2.39 0.55 -23.83
N ALA A 126 -2.64 1.47 -22.89
CA ALA A 126 -2.44 2.90 -23.07
C ALA A 126 -1.14 3.34 -22.37
N ALA A 127 -0.19 3.90 -23.12
CA ALA A 127 1.05 4.43 -22.57
C ALA A 127 1.02 5.96 -22.53
N TYR A 128 1.58 6.55 -21.47
CA TYR A 128 1.69 7.98 -21.23
C TYR A 128 3.14 8.34 -20.94
N ASP A 129 3.66 9.38 -21.58
CA ASP A 129 4.97 9.95 -21.25
C ASP A 129 4.94 10.55 -19.84
N THR A 130 5.86 10.18 -18.93
CA THR A 130 5.73 10.59 -17.52
C THR A 130 5.99 12.07 -17.26
N LYS A 131 6.66 12.75 -18.20
CA LYS A 131 6.98 14.18 -18.08
C LYS A 131 5.84 15.07 -18.57
N THR A 132 5.28 14.75 -19.72
CA THR A 132 4.22 15.55 -20.37
C THR A 132 2.82 15.02 -20.09
N PHE A 133 2.73 13.76 -19.66
CA PHE A 133 1.50 13.02 -19.42
C PHE A 133 0.55 12.95 -20.62
N LYS A 134 1.12 13.10 -21.82
CA LYS A 134 0.43 12.89 -23.09
C LYS A 134 0.49 11.42 -23.47
N ARG A 135 -0.60 10.93 -24.05
CA ARG A 135 -0.66 9.58 -24.59
C ARG A 135 0.33 9.43 -25.75
N ILE A 136 1.06 8.33 -25.75
CA ILE A 136 2.06 7.99 -26.77
C ILE A 136 1.63 6.71 -27.51
N PRO A 137 2.07 6.53 -28.77
CA PRO A 137 1.77 5.31 -29.52
C PRO A 137 2.30 4.07 -28.82
N THR A 138 1.42 3.10 -28.57
CA THR A 138 1.79 1.82 -27.94
C THR A 138 1.94 0.74 -28.99
N ARG A 139 2.98 -0.09 -28.86
CA ARG A 139 3.12 -1.35 -29.58
C ARG A 139 3.23 -2.45 -28.55
N TYR A 140 2.51 -3.55 -28.73
CA TYR A 140 2.62 -4.70 -27.85
C TYR A 140 2.62 -6.01 -28.63
N ARG A 141 3.12 -7.06 -28.01
CA ARG A 141 3.17 -8.43 -28.52
C ARG A 141 2.85 -9.42 -27.41
N ASN A 142 1.92 -10.32 -27.69
CA ASN A 142 1.78 -11.53 -26.89
C ASN A 142 2.83 -12.53 -27.34
N VAL A 143 3.65 -13.00 -26.42
CA VAL A 143 4.66 -14.03 -26.69
C VAL A 143 4.04 -15.38 -26.41
N LYS A 144 4.04 -16.23 -27.44
CA LYS A 144 3.70 -17.65 -27.34
C LYS A 144 4.82 -18.46 -27.97
N ILE A 145 5.02 -19.68 -27.47
CA ILE A 145 5.91 -20.64 -28.11
C ILE A 145 5.11 -21.33 -29.24
N ASP A 146 5.16 -20.75 -30.45
CA ASP A 146 4.28 -21.08 -31.58
C ASP A 146 4.37 -22.53 -32.10
N GLN A 147 5.38 -23.32 -31.72
CA GLN A 147 5.52 -24.71 -32.13
C GLN A 147 5.93 -25.54 -30.90
N SER A 148 5.30 -26.69 -30.66
CA SER A 148 5.75 -27.59 -29.59
C SER A 148 7.15 -28.15 -29.92
N PHE A 149 8.01 -28.24 -28.90
CA PHE A 149 9.36 -28.77 -29.07
C PHE A 149 9.35 -30.21 -29.61
N ASP A 150 8.34 -31.00 -29.22
CA ASP A 150 8.11 -32.34 -29.75
C ASP A 150 7.92 -32.35 -31.27
N THR A 151 7.18 -31.38 -31.81
CA THR A 151 6.99 -31.25 -33.26
C THR A 151 8.32 -30.96 -33.95
N TYR A 152 9.16 -30.09 -33.38
CA TYR A 152 10.50 -29.82 -33.89
C TYR A 152 11.38 -31.07 -33.87
N LEU A 153 11.37 -31.83 -32.77
CA LEU A 153 12.09 -33.09 -32.69
C LEU A 153 11.59 -34.08 -33.77
N LYS A 154 10.27 -34.23 -33.94
CA LYS A 154 9.70 -35.13 -34.96
C LYS A 154 10.05 -34.75 -36.40
N THR A 155 9.97 -33.48 -36.73
CA THR A 155 10.07 -32.99 -38.11
C THR A 155 11.50 -32.72 -38.54
N GLU A 156 12.24 -31.94 -37.75
CA GLU A 156 13.58 -31.45 -38.12
C GLU A 156 14.68 -32.40 -37.64
N ARG A 157 14.47 -33.08 -36.51
CA ARG A 157 15.42 -34.06 -35.96
C ARG A 157 15.01 -35.51 -36.25
N ARG A 158 13.89 -35.73 -36.97
CA ARG A 158 13.35 -37.04 -37.39
C ARG A 158 13.10 -38.01 -36.23
N VAL A 159 12.75 -37.48 -35.06
CA VAL A 159 12.49 -38.24 -33.85
C VAL A 159 11.10 -38.87 -33.88
N LYS A 160 10.98 -40.19 -33.77
CA LYS A 160 9.66 -40.85 -33.68
C LYS A 160 9.15 -40.80 -32.24
N THR A 161 7.99 -40.17 -32.01
CA THR A 161 7.27 -40.19 -30.71
C THR A 161 5.86 -40.68 -30.96
N ASP A 162 5.45 -41.76 -30.27
CA ASP A 162 4.19 -42.45 -30.54
C ASP A 162 3.00 -41.89 -29.74
N SER A 163 1.80 -42.13 -30.27
CA SER A 163 0.54 -42.13 -29.53
C SER A 163 -0.18 -43.50 -29.61
N LYS A 164 0.52 -44.56 -30.04
CA LYS A 164 0.07 -45.95 -30.17
C LYS A 164 1.29 -46.87 -30.08
N GLY A 165 1.27 -47.73 -29.06
CA GLY A 165 2.38 -48.61 -28.68
C GLY A 165 2.98 -49.45 -29.79
N ASP A 166 4.21 -49.89 -29.52
CA ASP A 166 5.04 -50.86 -30.25
C ASP A 166 6.04 -50.29 -31.27
N LYS A 167 6.90 -49.38 -30.80
CA LYS A 167 8.38 -49.57 -30.75
C LYS A 167 9.03 -48.28 -30.27
N HIS A 168 9.48 -48.29 -29.01
CA HIS A 168 10.25 -47.20 -28.43
C HIS A 168 11.59 -47.07 -29.16
N THR A 169 11.75 -46.02 -29.96
CA THR A 169 13.09 -45.46 -30.15
C THR A 169 13.21 -44.34 -29.13
N GLN A 170 13.42 -44.72 -27.87
CA GLN A 170 13.74 -43.75 -26.82
C GLN A 170 15.04 -43.09 -27.24
N ILE A 171 14.98 -41.78 -27.54
CA ILE A 171 16.21 -41.04 -27.67
C ILE A 171 16.68 -40.80 -26.25
N ASP A 172 17.68 -41.58 -25.85
CA ASP A 172 18.47 -41.29 -24.67
C ASP A 172 19.34 -40.07 -24.97
N LEU A 173 18.70 -38.89 -25.00
CA LEU A 173 19.41 -37.62 -24.98
C LEU A 173 20.23 -37.61 -23.69
N LYS A 174 21.54 -37.43 -23.83
CA LYS A 174 22.40 -37.32 -22.65
C LYS A 174 21.91 -36.14 -21.81
N SER A 175 22.14 -36.21 -20.49
CA SER A 175 21.78 -35.11 -19.58
C SER A 175 22.29 -33.77 -20.13
N GLY A 176 21.36 -32.84 -20.39
CA GLY A 176 21.67 -31.51 -20.95
C GLY A 176 21.53 -31.35 -22.48
N GLU A 177 21.52 -32.43 -23.26
CA GLU A 177 21.41 -32.38 -24.73
C GLU A 177 20.03 -31.88 -25.19
N ALA A 178 18.96 -32.36 -24.55
CA ALA A 178 17.59 -31.88 -24.79
C ALA A 178 17.48 -30.36 -24.57
N LYS A 179 18.12 -29.85 -23.52
CA LYS A 179 18.13 -28.42 -23.19
C LYS A 179 18.91 -27.61 -24.24
N ALA A 180 20.00 -28.15 -24.77
CA ALA A 180 20.78 -27.50 -25.83
C ALA A 180 19.97 -27.40 -27.14
N LEU A 181 19.32 -28.50 -27.56
CA LEU A 181 18.47 -28.53 -28.75
C LEU A 181 17.25 -27.61 -28.62
N PHE A 182 16.67 -27.52 -27.42
CA PHE A 182 15.59 -26.58 -27.12
C PHE A 182 16.05 -25.13 -27.32
N LYS A 183 17.20 -24.77 -26.74
CA LYS A 183 17.79 -23.43 -26.89
C LYS A 183 18.13 -23.10 -28.34
N GLU A 184 18.65 -24.07 -29.09
CA GLU A 184 18.96 -23.90 -30.52
C GLU A 184 17.70 -23.57 -31.32
N LYS A 185 16.63 -24.36 -31.16
CA LYS A 185 15.36 -24.15 -31.88
C LYS A 185 14.78 -22.76 -31.60
N TYR A 186 14.78 -22.35 -30.33
CA TYR A 186 14.18 -21.09 -29.90
C TYR A 186 15.20 -19.97 -29.71
N ILE A 187 16.35 -20.01 -30.41
CA ILE A 187 17.42 -19.01 -30.23
C ILE A 187 16.95 -17.58 -30.51
N LYS A 188 16.05 -17.38 -31.49
CA LYS A 188 15.46 -16.05 -31.78
C LYS A 188 14.61 -15.55 -30.61
N LEU A 189 13.83 -16.43 -29.99
CA LEU A 189 13.04 -16.10 -28.80
C LEU A 189 13.98 -15.83 -27.61
N ALA A 190 15.00 -16.66 -27.39
CA ALA A 190 15.99 -16.45 -26.33
C ALA A 190 16.68 -15.07 -26.45
N ASN A 191 17.02 -14.65 -27.67
CA ASN A 191 17.59 -13.33 -27.93
C ASN A 191 16.62 -12.18 -27.62
N ILE A 192 15.32 -12.36 -27.91
CA ILE A 192 14.30 -11.39 -27.50
C ILE A 192 14.23 -11.33 -25.98
N LEU A 193 14.06 -12.47 -25.31
CA LEU A 193 13.91 -12.57 -23.84
C LEU A 193 15.06 -11.87 -23.09
N ASN A 194 16.31 -12.07 -23.53
CA ASN A 194 17.50 -11.45 -22.92
C ASN A 194 17.57 -9.92 -23.12
N GLY A 195 16.83 -9.37 -24.08
CA GLY A 195 16.81 -7.93 -24.39
C GLY A 195 15.68 -7.15 -23.74
N LEU A 196 14.89 -7.79 -22.86
CA LEU A 196 13.73 -7.18 -22.23
C LEU A 196 14.07 -6.59 -20.87
N HIS A 197 13.35 -5.53 -20.53
CA HIS A 197 13.45 -4.76 -19.31
C HIS A 197 12.17 -4.93 -18.49
N GLU A 198 12.31 -4.92 -17.17
CA GLU A 198 11.21 -5.03 -16.23
C GLU A 198 10.24 -3.85 -16.34
N LEU A 199 8.95 -4.16 -16.23
CA LEU A 199 7.92 -3.20 -15.87
C LEU A 199 7.51 -3.46 -14.43
N TYR A 200 6.94 -2.48 -13.74
CA TYR A 200 6.58 -2.62 -12.32
C TYR A 200 5.08 -2.38 -12.14
N PRO A 201 4.27 -3.40 -11.77
CA PRO A 201 2.86 -3.18 -11.54
C PRO A 201 2.67 -2.35 -10.28
N PHE A 202 1.72 -1.41 -10.32
CA PHE A 202 1.25 -0.72 -9.14
C PHE A 202 0.03 -1.45 -8.58
N ASP A 203 0.12 -1.84 -7.32
CA ASP A 203 -0.90 -2.63 -6.62
C ASP A 203 -1.35 -1.94 -5.33
N ASP A 204 -2.57 -2.20 -4.88
CA ASP A 204 -3.12 -1.54 -3.69
C ASP A 204 -2.46 -2.02 -2.37
N ASP A 205 -1.91 -3.23 -2.36
CA ASP A 205 -1.17 -3.80 -1.23
C ASP A 205 0.28 -3.27 -1.09
N GLN A 206 0.85 -2.64 -2.12
CA GLN A 206 2.27 -2.26 -2.13
C GLN A 206 2.51 -0.90 -1.47
N ARG A 207 2.89 -0.91 -0.19
CA ARG A 207 3.04 0.32 0.60
C ARG A 207 4.35 1.07 0.41
N ASP A 208 5.50 0.41 0.24
CA ASP A 208 6.80 1.11 0.29
C ASP A 208 7.67 0.94 -0.96
N GLY A 209 7.11 0.36 -2.03
CA GLY A 209 7.87 0.05 -3.22
C GLY A 209 7.06 -0.72 -4.24
N TYR A 210 7.74 -1.31 -5.22
CA TYR A 210 7.11 -2.05 -6.29
C TYR A 210 7.90 -3.29 -6.69
N ARG A 211 7.16 -4.35 -7.03
CA ARG A 211 7.71 -5.61 -7.56
C ARG A 211 7.79 -5.51 -9.08
N ASN A 212 8.69 -6.23 -9.71
CA ASN A 212 8.65 -6.32 -11.18
C ASN A 212 7.47 -7.19 -11.65
N SER A 213 6.99 -6.91 -12.85
CA SER A 213 6.00 -7.69 -13.54
C SER A 213 6.69 -8.82 -14.27
N SER A 214 6.77 -9.98 -13.63
CA SER A 214 7.41 -11.16 -14.20
C SER A 214 6.87 -11.52 -15.59
N TYR A 215 5.60 -11.21 -15.88
CA TYR A 215 4.89 -11.60 -17.11
C TYR A 215 4.65 -10.45 -18.10
N VAL A 216 5.06 -9.22 -17.78
CA VAL A 216 4.94 -8.08 -18.71
C VAL A 216 6.24 -7.29 -18.68
N LYS A 217 6.92 -7.20 -19.83
CA LYS A 217 8.23 -6.55 -19.96
C LYS A 217 8.26 -5.64 -21.18
N THR A 218 9.32 -4.87 -21.36
CA THR A 218 9.48 -3.99 -22.54
C THR A 218 10.85 -4.13 -23.18
N ASP A 219 10.95 -4.02 -24.51
CA ASP A 219 12.25 -3.96 -25.19
C ASP A 219 12.79 -2.53 -25.27
N ARG A 220 14.05 -2.37 -25.72
CA ARG A 220 14.70 -1.05 -25.89
C ARG A 220 13.99 -0.07 -26.83
N SER A 221 13.08 -0.55 -27.68
CA SER A 221 12.31 0.27 -28.60
C SER A 221 10.95 0.70 -28.03
N GLY A 222 10.65 0.26 -26.81
CA GLY A 222 9.41 0.55 -26.10
C GLY A 222 8.24 -0.37 -26.48
N VAL A 223 8.48 -1.49 -27.16
CA VAL A 223 7.44 -2.50 -27.39
C VAL A 223 7.17 -3.25 -26.09
N ILE A 224 5.90 -3.47 -25.76
CA ILE A 224 5.48 -4.22 -24.57
C ILE A 224 5.32 -5.69 -24.95
N TYR A 225 5.86 -6.59 -24.14
CA TYR A 225 5.78 -8.03 -24.30
C TYR A 225 5.02 -8.62 -23.13
N LYS A 226 3.94 -9.35 -23.41
CA LYS A 226 3.16 -10.08 -22.42
C LYS A 226 3.33 -11.58 -22.62
N PHE A 227 3.58 -12.30 -21.53
CA PHE A 227 3.91 -13.72 -21.52
C PHE A 227 2.77 -14.55 -20.93
N ASP A 228 2.58 -15.76 -21.47
CA ASP A 228 1.62 -16.72 -20.94
C ASP A 228 2.21 -17.49 -19.75
N TYR A 229 1.35 -17.81 -18.77
CA TYR A 229 1.71 -18.61 -17.60
C TYR A 229 2.07 -20.04 -17.98
N SER A 230 1.46 -20.60 -19.04
CA SER A 230 1.73 -21.96 -19.51
C SER A 230 3.18 -22.16 -19.97
N ASP A 231 3.80 -21.10 -20.47
CA ASP A 231 5.12 -21.16 -21.11
C ASP A 231 6.26 -20.91 -20.11
N LYS A 232 5.95 -20.77 -18.81
CA LYS A 232 6.90 -20.37 -17.76
C LYS A 232 8.17 -21.24 -17.76
N GLU A 233 8.02 -22.56 -17.68
CA GLU A 233 9.15 -23.48 -17.61
C GLU A 233 10.03 -23.42 -18.87
N SER A 234 9.39 -23.35 -20.03
CA SER A 234 10.07 -23.22 -21.31
C SER A 234 10.86 -21.91 -21.41
N ILE A 235 10.27 -20.79 -20.96
CA ILE A 235 10.93 -19.49 -20.94
C ILE A 235 12.09 -19.49 -19.94
N GLU A 236 11.94 -20.07 -18.76
CA GLU A 236 13.04 -20.22 -17.76
C GLU A 236 14.20 -21.09 -18.28
N MET A 237 13.90 -22.08 -19.14
CA MET A 237 14.95 -22.85 -19.81
C MET A 237 15.77 -21.99 -20.78
N LEU A 238 15.13 -21.04 -21.48
CA LEU A 238 15.76 -20.14 -22.46
C LEU A 238 16.50 -18.98 -21.79
N CYS A 239 15.86 -18.35 -20.80
CA CYS A 239 16.34 -17.21 -20.06
C CYS A 239 16.11 -17.50 -18.57
N LYS A 240 17.16 -17.91 -17.87
CA LYS A 240 17.09 -18.25 -16.45
C LYS A 240 16.78 -16.99 -15.64
N ASN A 241 15.94 -17.11 -14.62
CA ASN A 241 15.51 -16.03 -13.72
C ASN A 241 14.62 -14.98 -14.41
N PHE A 242 14.00 -15.31 -15.55
CA PHE A 242 13.17 -14.39 -16.30
C PHE A 242 11.95 -13.93 -15.50
N PHE A 243 11.34 -14.82 -14.71
CA PHE A 243 10.16 -14.53 -13.90
C PHE A 243 10.48 -14.21 -12.43
N ASN A 244 11.74 -13.93 -12.09
CA ASN A 244 12.12 -13.58 -10.72
C ASN A 244 11.30 -12.40 -10.20
N ASP A 245 10.90 -12.47 -8.93
CA ASP A 245 10.20 -11.41 -8.22
C ASP A 245 11.22 -10.56 -7.44
N VAL A 246 11.55 -9.40 -8.00
CA VAL A 246 12.49 -8.44 -7.46
C VAL A 246 11.70 -7.23 -6.94
N PHE A 247 11.72 -7.07 -5.63
CA PHE A 247 11.18 -5.88 -4.97
C PHE A 247 12.18 -4.72 -5.00
N ARG A 248 11.66 -3.50 -5.16
CA ARG A 248 12.42 -2.26 -5.07
C ARG A 248 11.67 -1.25 -4.22
N ASP A 249 12.41 -0.57 -3.33
CA ASP A 249 11.87 0.52 -2.53
C ASP A 249 11.66 1.78 -3.39
N ASP A 250 10.52 2.45 -3.23
CA ASP A 250 10.30 3.78 -3.80
C ASP A 250 10.86 4.84 -2.85
N GLN A 251 12.18 5.07 -2.96
CA GLN A 251 12.90 6.05 -2.14
C GLN A 251 12.43 7.50 -2.35
N SER A 252 11.63 7.77 -3.38
CA SER A 252 11.09 9.09 -3.68
C SER A 252 9.63 9.26 -3.24
N LYS A 253 9.02 8.20 -2.70
CA LYS A 253 7.70 8.25 -2.10
C LYS A 253 7.71 9.28 -0.98
N PRO A 254 6.73 10.20 -0.93
CA PRO A 254 6.61 11.07 0.24
C PRO A 254 6.37 10.21 1.48
N THR A 255 7.24 10.36 2.47
CA THR A 255 7.22 9.55 3.71
C THR A 255 7.31 10.40 4.98
N ASN A 256 7.57 11.71 4.85
CA ASN A 256 7.83 12.58 6.00
C ASN A 256 6.72 13.60 6.21
N ALA A 257 6.30 13.74 7.47
CA ALA A 257 5.47 14.83 7.95
C ALA A 257 6.36 15.93 8.54
N ASN A 258 6.97 16.76 7.71
CA ASN A 258 7.91 17.80 8.15
C ASN A 258 7.20 19.00 8.84
N HIS A 259 5.91 19.17 8.56
CA HIS A 259 5.07 20.27 9.00
C HIS A 259 4.07 19.87 10.08
N ILE A 260 4.03 18.60 10.48
CA ILE A 260 3.28 18.11 11.62
C ILE A 260 4.26 17.71 12.71
N SER A 261 4.02 18.19 13.93
CA SER A 261 4.87 17.91 15.10
C SER A 261 4.03 17.79 16.36
N THR A 262 4.55 17.07 17.36
CA THR A 262 3.96 16.98 18.70
C THR A 262 4.66 17.99 19.62
N PRO A 263 4.08 19.18 19.88
CA PRO A 263 4.73 20.20 20.72
C PRO A 263 4.79 19.81 22.20
N ASP A 264 3.91 18.92 22.65
CA ASP A 264 3.79 18.47 24.03
C ASP A 264 3.57 16.95 24.11
N SER A 265 3.89 16.37 25.26
CA SER A 265 3.62 14.96 25.54
C SER A 265 2.11 14.68 25.70
N SER A 266 1.68 13.52 25.23
CA SER A 266 0.33 12.99 25.47
C SER A 266 0.01 12.97 26.97
N ILE A 267 -1.23 13.31 27.34
CA ILE A 267 -1.72 13.14 28.71
C ILE A 267 -2.86 12.12 28.77
N ILE A 268 -3.12 11.58 29.94
CA ILE A 268 -4.28 10.70 30.16
C ILE A 268 -5.38 11.56 30.74
N VAL A 269 -6.55 11.56 30.13
CA VAL A 269 -7.69 12.40 30.54
C VAL A 269 -8.82 11.60 31.18
N ALA A 270 -8.87 10.30 30.90
CA ALA A 270 -9.85 9.40 31.50
C ALA A 270 -9.29 7.98 31.58
N ASN A 271 -9.82 7.22 32.54
CA ASN A 271 -9.61 5.78 32.64
C ASN A 271 -10.97 5.09 32.66
N THR A 272 -11.09 4.02 31.89
CA THR A 272 -12.23 3.10 31.92
C THR A 272 -11.72 1.78 32.49
N PHE A 273 -12.41 1.27 33.51
CA PHE A 273 -12.13 -0.03 34.08
C PHE A 273 -13.27 -0.99 33.72
N ASP A 274 -12.95 -2.00 32.94
CA ASP A 274 -13.81 -3.16 32.76
C ASP A 274 -13.33 -4.26 33.72
N PRO A 275 -14.13 -4.64 34.74
CA PRO A 275 -13.75 -5.71 35.66
C PRO A 275 -13.67 -7.09 34.97
N GLY A 276 -14.13 -7.23 33.72
CA GLY A 276 -13.93 -8.43 32.91
C GLY A 276 -14.57 -9.68 33.47
N PHE A 277 -15.71 -9.52 34.18
CA PHE A 277 -16.40 -10.65 34.80
C PHE A 277 -17.25 -11.38 33.76
N GLY A 278 -16.64 -12.36 33.09
CA GLY A 278 -17.33 -13.28 32.19
C GLY A 278 -17.85 -14.51 32.95
N ILE A 279 -19.15 -14.57 33.24
CA ILE A 279 -19.78 -15.85 33.58
C ILE A 279 -19.90 -16.65 32.28
N PHE A 280 -18.96 -17.55 32.01
CA PHE A 280 -19.10 -18.52 30.94
C PHE A 280 -20.29 -19.44 31.26
N THR A 281 -21.50 -19.12 30.76
CA THR A 281 -22.49 -20.17 30.53
C THR A 281 -21.96 -21.02 29.39
N ARG A 282 -21.59 -22.25 29.71
CA ARG A 282 -21.23 -23.33 28.78
C ARG A 282 -22.26 -23.36 27.65
N GLY A 283 -21.94 -22.73 26.52
CA GLY A 283 -22.76 -22.77 25.32
C GLY A 283 -22.68 -24.16 24.71
N THR A 284 -23.83 -24.78 24.53
CA THR A 284 -23.99 -26.00 23.73
C THR A 284 -23.42 -25.76 22.32
N ALA A 285 -22.62 -26.74 21.87
CA ALA A 285 -22.01 -26.90 20.55
C ALA A 285 -22.39 -25.87 19.46
N GLY A 286 -21.40 -25.08 18.97
CA GLY A 286 -21.49 -24.48 17.64
C GLY A 286 -20.82 -23.11 17.42
N SER A 287 -20.41 -22.37 18.45
CA SER A 287 -19.70 -21.10 18.27
C SER A 287 -18.58 -20.97 19.29
N GLY A 288 -17.39 -20.54 18.84
CA GLY A 288 -16.11 -20.65 19.54
C GLY A 288 -16.14 -20.18 20.99
N GLY A 289 -16.31 -21.12 21.92
CA GLY A 289 -16.16 -20.91 23.35
C GLY A 289 -14.68 -20.84 23.73
N GLY A 290 -14.18 -19.63 23.95
CA GLY A 290 -12.81 -19.42 24.42
C GLY A 290 -12.64 -19.86 25.88
N ASN A 291 -11.57 -20.61 26.16
CA ASN A 291 -11.04 -20.84 27.50
C ASN A 291 -10.35 -19.56 28.01
N GLY A 292 -11.11 -18.51 28.28
CA GLY A 292 -10.61 -17.29 28.93
C GLY A 292 -10.61 -17.43 30.46
N PRO A 293 -9.76 -16.67 31.18
CA PRO A 293 -9.83 -16.60 32.63
C PRO A 293 -11.20 -16.07 33.09
N LEU A 294 -11.67 -16.53 34.26
CA LEU A 294 -12.95 -16.12 34.88
C LEU A 294 -13.02 -14.61 35.18
N LEU A 295 -11.85 -13.98 35.27
CA LEU A 295 -11.62 -12.56 35.50
C LEU A 295 -10.56 -12.11 34.49
N ASP A 296 -10.95 -11.23 33.58
CA ASP A 296 -10.03 -10.55 32.64
C ASP A 296 -10.16 -9.03 32.78
N PRO A 297 -9.76 -8.44 33.92
CA PRO A 297 -9.91 -7.01 34.14
C PRO A 297 -9.11 -6.21 33.11
N LYS A 298 -9.78 -5.32 32.37
CA LYS A 298 -9.17 -4.43 31.39
C LYS A 298 -9.18 -2.99 31.90
N PHE A 299 -8.04 -2.33 31.76
CA PHE A 299 -7.92 -0.90 31.96
C PHE A 299 -7.69 -0.27 30.59
N GLU A 300 -8.64 0.55 30.16
CA GLU A 300 -8.50 1.38 28.97
C GLU A 300 -8.22 2.80 29.41
N GLN A 301 -7.16 3.40 28.85
CA GLN A 301 -6.80 4.79 29.13
C GLN A 301 -7.09 5.62 27.90
N THR A 302 -7.80 6.72 28.09
CA THR A 302 -8.01 7.72 27.06
C THR A 302 -6.87 8.73 27.11
N TYR A 303 -6.16 8.84 25.99
CA TYR A 303 -5.06 9.76 25.79
C TYR A 303 -5.52 10.97 25.00
N LEU A 304 -5.01 12.12 25.38
CA LEU A 304 -5.13 13.35 24.64
C LEU A 304 -3.75 13.72 24.10
N ASP A 305 -3.63 13.69 22.79
CA ASP A 305 -2.43 14.05 22.05
C ASP A 305 -2.51 15.50 21.58
N TYR A 306 -1.36 16.17 21.54
CA TYR A 306 -1.25 17.58 21.15
C TYR A 306 -0.43 17.68 19.88
N TYR A 307 -0.95 18.43 18.92
CA TYR A 307 -0.33 18.56 17.61
C TYR A 307 -0.20 20.01 17.18
N GLN A 308 0.86 20.26 16.41
CA GLN A 308 1.12 21.52 15.75
C GLN A 308 1.25 21.24 14.25
N LEU A 309 0.48 21.98 13.46
CA LEU A 309 0.60 22.09 12.01
C LEU A 309 1.26 23.42 11.64
N ARG A 310 2.18 23.40 10.68
CA ARG A 310 2.93 24.59 10.25
C ARG A 310 2.77 24.82 8.75
N LEU A 311 2.45 26.05 8.36
CA LEU A 311 2.52 26.53 6.98
C LEU A 311 3.53 27.68 6.94
N HIS A 312 4.78 27.39 6.58
CA HIS A 312 5.90 28.33 6.61
C HIS A 312 6.08 29.03 7.98
N GLN A 313 5.63 30.27 8.19
CA GLN A 313 5.70 30.97 9.49
C GLN A 313 4.41 30.81 10.29
N LEU A 314 3.29 30.57 9.62
CA LEU A 314 2.01 30.35 10.28
C LEU A 314 1.98 28.97 10.95
N LYS A 315 1.42 28.92 12.16
CA LYS A 315 1.24 27.70 12.93
C LYS A 315 -0.19 27.62 13.42
N THR A 316 -0.70 26.41 13.54
CA THR A 316 -1.96 26.14 14.20
C THR A 316 -1.84 24.91 15.06
N PHE A 317 -2.67 24.85 16.09
CA PHE A 317 -2.66 23.77 17.07
C PHE A 317 -4.02 23.11 17.11
N PHE A 318 -4.00 21.82 17.44
CA PHE A 318 -5.18 21.01 17.68
C PHE A 318 -4.79 19.88 18.62
N LYS A 319 -5.80 19.29 19.25
CA LYS A 319 -5.65 18.12 20.11
C LYS A 319 -6.47 16.96 19.58
N GLN A 320 -6.17 15.76 20.04
CA GLN A 320 -6.93 14.60 19.64
C GLN A 320 -7.06 13.56 20.74
N ASP A 321 -8.28 13.09 20.92
CA ASP A 321 -8.59 11.93 21.74
C ASP A 321 -8.26 10.65 20.97
N ASN A 322 -7.48 9.76 21.57
CA ASN A 322 -7.02 8.50 20.95
C ASN A 322 -8.14 7.49 20.66
N ARG A 323 -9.37 7.71 21.14
CA ARG A 323 -10.55 6.92 20.78
C ARG A 323 -11.11 7.30 19.41
N LYS A 324 -10.63 8.38 18.80
CA LYS A 324 -11.09 8.82 17.49
C LYS A 324 -10.24 8.23 16.38
N ASP A 325 -10.92 7.69 15.39
CA ASP A 325 -10.37 7.11 14.17
C ASP A 325 -9.78 8.16 13.19
N HIS A 326 -9.30 9.34 13.65
CA HIS A 326 -8.86 10.48 12.80
C HIS A 326 -7.48 11.08 13.08
N THR A 327 -6.43 10.27 13.19
CA THR A 327 -5.07 10.64 13.63
C THR A 327 -4.20 11.32 12.56
N ALA A 328 -4.03 12.64 12.68
CA ALA A 328 -3.17 13.46 11.80
C ALA A 328 -1.67 13.03 11.79
N VAL A 329 -1.22 12.23 12.75
CA VAL A 329 0.18 11.81 12.92
C VAL A 329 0.69 10.91 11.81
N TYR A 330 -0.18 10.06 11.27
CA TYR A 330 0.18 9.20 10.14
C TYR A 330 -0.03 9.94 8.83
N SER A 331 0.63 11.08 8.72
CA SER A 331 0.50 11.95 7.57
C SER A 331 1.60 11.78 6.56
N VAL A 332 1.23 11.92 5.30
CA VAL A 332 2.14 11.91 4.16
C VAL A 332 2.01 13.26 3.45
N GLU A 333 3.03 14.09 3.54
CA GLU A 333 3.05 15.40 2.87
C GLU A 333 3.33 15.23 1.38
N LEU A 334 2.43 15.72 0.54
CA LEU A 334 2.57 15.62 -0.91
C LEU A 334 3.44 16.73 -1.49
N ASN A 335 3.61 17.84 -0.77
CA ASN A 335 4.44 18.96 -1.20
C ASN A 335 5.10 19.69 -0.02
N GLU A 336 6.07 20.54 -0.36
CA GLU A 336 6.77 21.39 0.60
C GLU A 336 6.48 22.88 0.31
N PRO A 337 5.58 23.53 1.09
CA PRO A 337 5.27 24.95 0.92
C PRO A 337 6.49 25.83 1.25
N LYS A 338 6.76 26.84 0.40
CA LYS A 338 7.89 27.77 0.53
C LYS A 338 7.52 29.09 1.21
N GLY A 339 6.23 29.42 1.31
CA GLY A 339 5.74 30.63 1.97
C GLY A 339 4.34 30.49 2.57
N ASP A 340 3.93 31.48 3.38
CA ASP A 340 2.63 31.48 4.08
C ASP A 340 1.41 31.49 3.15
N ASN A 341 1.61 31.96 1.92
CA ASN A 341 0.57 32.00 0.89
C ASN A 341 0.50 30.70 0.07
N ASP A 342 1.38 29.72 0.31
CA ASP A 342 1.30 28.42 -0.33
C ASP A 342 0.16 27.57 0.27
N THR A 343 0.04 26.34 -0.21
CA THR A 343 -0.88 25.36 0.35
C THR A 343 -0.07 24.14 0.69
N LEU A 344 -0.11 23.71 1.95
CA LEU A 344 0.37 22.39 2.33
C LEU A 344 -0.70 21.37 1.95
N VAL A 345 -0.31 20.34 1.22
CA VAL A 345 -1.17 19.24 0.78
C VAL A 345 -0.63 17.98 1.43
N PHE A 346 -1.47 17.31 2.20
CA PHE A 346 -1.05 16.13 2.95
C PHE A 346 -2.19 15.12 3.04
N LEU A 347 -1.82 13.86 3.16
CA LEU A 347 -2.73 12.77 3.47
C LEU A 347 -2.68 12.50 4.96
N THR A 348 -3.81 12.18 5.58
CA THR A 348 -3.86 11.49 6.87
C THR A 348 -5.01 10.51 6.80
N GLU A 349 -4.73 9.25 7.15
CA GLU A 349 -5.69 8.14 7.08
C GLU A 349 -6.44 8.04 5.76
N SER A 350 -5.66 7.99 4.69
CA SER A 350 -6.19 7.92 3.32
C SER A 350 -7.02 9.14 2.91
N ARG A 351 -7.15 10.19 3.71
CA ARG A 351 -7.91 11.40 3.34
C ARG A 351 -6.97 12.54 2.98
N LEU A 352 -7.30 13.24 1.90
CA LEU A 352 -6.51 14.36 1.40
C LEU A 352 -6.96 15.68 2.04
N TYR A 353 -6.00 16.40 2.61
CA TYR A 353 -6.23 17.69 3.24
C TYR A 353 -5.39 18.79 2.60
N TYR A 354 -5.94 20.00 2.66
CA TYR A 354 -5.28 21.23 2.24
C TYR A 354 -5.23 22.19 3.41
N LEU A 355 -4.04 22.62 3.80
CA LEU A 355 -3.82 23.71 4.75
C LEU A 355 -3.39 24.96 3.99
N TYR A 356 -4.14 26.04 4.11
CA TYR A 356 -3.87 27.31 3.43
C TYR A 356 -4.36 28.52 4.23
N LYS A 357 -3.88 29.71 3.88
CA LYS A 357 -4.33 30.98 4.49
C LYS A 357 -5.73 31.39 3.98
N VAL A 358 -6.62 31.87 4.87
CA VAL A 358 -8.04 32.19 4.58
C VAL A 358 -8.25 33.00 3.28
N ASN A 359 -7.38 33.98 3.00
CA ASN A 359 -7.54 34.90 1.87
C ASN A 359 -7.15 34.33 0.49
N LYS A 360 -6.90 33.01 0.39
CA LYS A 360 -6.46 32.38 -0.86
C LYS A 360 -7.61 31.97 -1.81
N LYS A 361 -8.87 31.95 -1.36
CA LYS A 361 -10.02 31.80 -2.27
C LYS A 361 -10.25 33.11 -3.02
N LYS A 362 -9.63 33.24 -4.20
CA LYS A 362 -10.10 34.10 -5.28
C LYS A 362 -10.48 33.23 -6.47
#